data_AF-A0A2V2AR94-F1
#
_entry.id   AF-A0A2V2AR94-F1
#
_cell.length_a   1.000
_cell.length_b   1.000
_cell.length_c   1.000
_cell.angle_alpha   90.00
_cell.angle_beta   90.00
_cell.angle_gamma   90.00
#
_symmetry.space_group_name_H-M   'P 1'
#
loop_
_entity.id
_entity.type
_entity.pdbx_description
1 polymer ?
#
loop_
_entity_poly.entity_id
_entity_poly.type
_entity_poly.pdbx_seq_one_letter_code
_entity_poly.pdbx_strand_id
1 'polypeptide(L)'
;MTTTLPDETLLRDDTACLRAAARFVREHDSAALLPHLLPGLGGPDLRTLAEHCRFAHAGLLLFPPDSDGLRAQLVDCGLAVDTPSHPSVVVRDRLARRHRRDPAELDVRILRPPVDGHDGERRAVEVFALTVPPHSDLEPLAAYERVRRHEAHLAFEVEHPEPLALRGLCAILGRHGARPDGGGYNPHEDGTVLYFTLPADAACDYRRLELYAPGDHRDTLAAHLDHSDLDHRPRDDARQPAETLLHLFTGAWTTQALATFARLGLPDVMDTRTAHRTEDLARPTGTHPRSLATLLRYLAMLGAVVEQQEGFRLTELGALLRADTPGSMRPLALMYAGPFYRSFGALDHAVRTGQPAFDHLFGENHFDHFARDPELAALFDRSMAASSRMFQPLPTHPVITAAAQASQAAQASRAATVVDIAGGNGELLGRILTAHPRLRGVLLERPHAVQAARRLLDATGCGSRCDYRAGDFADVPTGGDVYILSRVLHDWDDDRCREILRHCVRAMPAHADLLVVERLLPVDGSPSLATAWDLHMLCNVGGRERRADHYARLLADAGLQLVGRRPLPLDAHVLHARKAGAPAATARRS
;
A
#
# COMPACT_ATOMS: atom_id res chain seq x y z
N MET A 1 52.66 40.29 28.73
CA MET A 1 52.90 38.84 28.58
C MET A 1 51.67 38.26 27.90
N THR A 2 51.85 37.93 26.64
CA THR A 2 50.91 37.27 25.75
C THR A 2 50.67 35.84 26.24
N THR A 3 49.41 35.46 26.41
CA THR A 3 49.03 34.05 26.58
C THR A 3 48.02 33.72 25.49
N THR A 4 48.42 32.77 24.68
CA THR A 4 47.89 32.31 23.40
C THR A 4 46.47 31.75 23.51
N LEU A 5 45.63 32.15 22.55
CA LEU A 5 44.36 31.51 22.24
C LEU A 5 44.60 30.04 21.81
N PRO A 6 43.71 29.09 22.13
CA PRO A 6 43.79 27.74 21.56
C PRO A 6 43.57 27.81 20.05
N ASP A 7 44.44 27.11 19.34
CA ASP A 7 44.59 27.04 17.90
C ASP A 7 43.34 26.48 17.18
N GLU A 8 42.79 27.23 16.21
CA GLU A 8 41.67 26.84 15.34
C GLU A 8 42.09 25.98 14.13
N THR A 9 43.30 25.40 14.09
CA THR A 9 43.85 24.75 12.86
C THR A 9 44.30 23.29 12.96
N LEU A 10 43.57 22.42 13.68
CA LEU A 10 43.71 20.96 13.50
C LEU A 10 42.63 20.41 12.55
N LEU A 11 42.95 20.34 11.25
CA LEU A 11 42.19 19.54 10.28
C LEU A 11 42.00 18.12 10.86
N ARG A 12 40.74 17.69 11.05
CA ARG A 12 40.44 16.33 11.50
C ARG A 12 41.04 15.33 10.52
N ASP A 13 41.85 14.42 11.05
CA ASP A 13 42.42 13.29 10.32
C ASP A 13 41.29 12.39 9.77
N ASP A 14 41.36 12.08 8.47
CA ASP A 14 40.43 11.18 7.78
C ASP A 14 40.37 9.82 8.46
N THR A 15 41.50 9.34 8.99
CA THR A 15 41.60 8.08 9.75
C THR A 15 40.78 8.14 11.03
N ALA A 16 40.80 9.27 11.74
CA ALA A 16 40.01 9.46 12.95
C ALA A 16 38.50 9.52 12.63
N CYS A 17 38.12 10.16 11.52
CA CYS A 17 36.75 10.18 11.04
C CYS A 17 36.24 8.79 10.67
N LEU A 18 37.04 8.03 9.92
CA LEU A 18 36.73 6.67 9.52
C LEU A 18 36.62 5.73 10.73
N ARG A 19 37.54 5.84 11.69
CA ARG A 19 37.50 5.09 12.95
C ARG A 19 36.25 5.39 13.77
N ALA A 20 35.86 6.67 13.84
CA ALA A 20 34.64 7.08 14.53
C ALA A 20 33.38 6.52 13.85
N ALA A 21 33.32 6.54 12.51
CA ALA A 21 32.21 5.96 11.75
C ALA A 21 32.13 4.43 11.94
N ALA A 22 33.25 3.72 11.84
CA ALA A 22 33.31 2.28 12.06
C ALA A 22 32.85 1.90 13.47
N ARG A 23 33.28 2.63 14.50
CA ARG A 23 32.80 2.43 15.87
C ARG A 23 31.30 2.71 15.99
N PHE A 24 30.82 3.81 15.41
CA PHE A 24 29.42 4.18 15.43
C PHE A 24 28.53 3.08 14.85
N VAL A 25 28.90 2.51 13.69
CA VAL A 25 28.18 1.42 13.02
C VAL A 25 28.16 0.14 13.86
N ARG A 26 29.23 -0.16 14.62
CA ARG A 26 29.27 -1.33 15.53
C ARG A 26 28.31 -1.17 16.71
N GLU A 27 28.22 0.04 17.26
CA GLU A 27 27.57 0.32 18.55
C GLU A 27 26.06 0.61 18.45
N HIS A 28 25.53 0.96 17.27
CA HIS A 28 24.14 1.41 17.13
C HIS A 28 23.28 0.47 16.28
N ASP A 29 22.05 0.23 16.74
CA ASP A 29 20.98 -0.46 15.99
C ASP A 29 19.91 0.53 15.49
N SER A 30 19.00 0.07 14.62
CA SER A 30 17.95 0.91 14.01
C SER A 30 17.03 1.55 15.05
N ALA A 31 16.56 0.77 16.03
CA ALA A 31 15.53 1.21 16.99
C ALA A 31 16.08 2.22 18.00
N ALA A 32 17.34 2.06 18.40
CA ALA A 32 18.06 3.00 19.26
C ALA A 32 18.43 4.27 18.51
N LEU A 33 18.76 4.19 17.21
CA LEU A 33 19.27 5.32 16.44
C LEU A 33 18.18 6.31 16.01
N LEU A 34 17.01 5.82 15.57
CA LEU A 34 15.93 6.66 15.02
C LEU A 34 15.48 7.81 15.95
N PRO A 35 15.28 7.61 17.28
CA PRO A 35 14.93 8.70 18.19
C PRO A 35 16.02 9.79 18.35
N HIS A 36 17.29 9.45 18.11
CA HIS A 36 18.39 10.42 18.17
C HIS A 36 18.45 11.29 16.91
N LEU A 37 18.00 10.75 15.76
CA LEU A 37 17.94 11.47 14.49
C LEU A 37 16.71 12.38 14.39
N LEU A 38 15.63 12.01 15.07
CA LEU A 38 14.31 12.61 14.92
C LEU A 38 13.73 12.99 16.30
N PRO A 39 13.93 14.24 16.75
CA PRO A 39 13.42 14.73 18.03
C PRO A 39 11.90 14.53 18.16
N GLY A 40 11.47 13.97 19.28
CA GLY A 40 10.04 13.70 19.54
C GLY A 40 9.49 12.42 18.91
N LEU A 41 10.33 11.64 18.19
CA LEU A 41 9.93 10.35 17.65
C LEU A 41 9.71 9.33 18.79
N GLY A 42 8.49 8.79 18.86
CA GLY A 42 8.12 7.77 19.83
C GLY A 42 6.82 7.06 19.46
N GLY A 43 6.34 6.17 20.33
CA GLY A 43 5.02 5.55 20.19
C GLY A 43 4.86 4.71 18.90
N PRO A 44 3.74 4.85 18.16
CA PRO A 44 3.49 4.09 16.93
C PRO A 44 4.48 4.38 15.80
N ASP A 45 4.85 5.64 15.61
CA ASP A 45 5.74 6.06 14.50
C ASP A 45 7.14 5.43 14.62
N LEU A 46 7.68 5.35 15.84
CA LEU A 46 8.95 4.68 16.10
C LEU A 46 8.88 3.18 15.80
N ARG A 47 7.79 2.51 16.20
CA ARG A 47 7.60 1.08 15.89
C ARG A 47 7.51 0.86 14.38
N THR A 48 6.74 1.67 13.67
CA THR A 48 6.61 1.55 12.22
C THR A 48 7.95 1.76 11.51
N LEU A 49 8.73 2.78 11.87
CA LEU A 49 10.06 2.97 11.30
C LEU A 49 11.00 1.81 11.65
N ALA A 50 11.04 1.35 12.91
CA ALA A 50 11.92 0.25 13.33
C ALA A 50 11.54 -1.10 12.71
N GLU A 51 10.25 -1.33 12.41
CA GLU A 51 9.75 -2.54 11.74
C GLU A 51 10.06 -2.57 10.24
N HIS A 52 10.20 -1.41 9.59
CA HIS A 52 10.34 -1.33 8.13
C HIS A 52 11.71 -0.85 7.66
N CYS A 53 12.49 -0.21 8.53
CA CYS A 53 13.78 0.39 8.21
C CYS A 53 14.89 -0.26 9.03
N ARG A 54 15.91 -0.77 8.33
CA ARG A 54 17.12 -1.31 8.93
C ARG A 54 18.30 -0.38 8.71
N PHE A 55 19.02 -0.01 9.77
CA PHE A 55 20.25 0.76 9.66
C PHE A 55 21.31 -0.05 8.90
N ALA A 56 21.70 0.44 7.72
CA ALA A 56 22.54 -0.26 6.76
C ALA A 56 23.99 0.21 6.81
N HIS A 57 24.22 1.53 6.71
CA HIS A 57 25.57 2.08 6.71
C HIS A 57 25.67 3.53 7.18
N ALA A 58 26.89 3.93 7.55
CA ALA A 58 27.27 5.32 7.71
C ALA A 58 28.19 5.73 6.56
N GLY A 59 27.82 6.79 5.84
CA GLY A 59 28.57 7.33 4.71
C GLY A 59 29.52 8.46 5.10
N LEU A 60 30.69 8.54 4.47
CA LEU A 60 31.64 9.64 4.61
C LEU A 60 32.52 9.83 3.37
N LEU A 61 32.97 11.07 3.16
CA LEU A 61 33.94 11.46 2.11
C LEU A 61 35.33 11.62 2.73
N LEU A 62 36.32 10.93 2.17
CA LEU A 62 37.73 10.91 2.56
C LEU A 62 38.63 11.41 1.42
N PHE A 63 39.82 11.89 1.78
CA PHE A 63 40.79 12.46 0.85
C PHE A 63 42.18 11.83 1.03
N PRO A 64 42.36 10.55 0.68
CA PRO A 64 43.65 9.88 0.77
C PRO A 64 44.64 10.45 -0.27
N PRO A 65 45.96 10.43 0.00
CA PRO A 65 46.97 10.90 -0.95
C PRO A 65 47.08 10.03 -2.20
N ASP A 66 46.82 8.73 -2.06
CA ASP A 66 46.82 7.71 -3.09
C ASP A 66 46.04 6.46 -2.62
N SER A 67 45.99 5.42 -3.45
CA SER A 67 45.33 4.15 -3.15
C SER A 67 45.93 3.41 -1.96
N ASP A 68 47.24 3.55 -1.72
CA ASP A 68 47.92 2.86 -0.61
C ASP A 68 47.63 3.56 0.72
N GLY A 69 47.55 4.90 0.71
CA GLY A 69 47.08 5.70 1.82
C GLY A 69 45.66 5.34 2.25
N LEU A 70 44.75 5.14 1.29
CA LEU A 70 43.39 4.67 1.59
C LEU A 70 43.39 3.27 2.21
N ARG A 71 44.19 2.34 1.68
CA ARG A 71 44.34 0.99 2.24
C ARG A 71 44.86 1.05 3.68
N ALA A 72 45.89 1.86 3.94
CA ALA A 72 46.44 2.05 5.29
C ALA A 72 45.37 2.58 6.28
N GLN A 73 44.58 3.58 5.86
CA GLN A 73 43.48 4.11 6.66
C GLN A 73 42.42 3.06 7.01
N LEU A 74 42.04 2.21 6.05
CA LEU A 74 41.10 1.10 6.25
C LEU A 74 41.65 0.07 7.26
N VAL A 75 42.93 -0.31 7.13
CA VAL A 75 43.61 -1.23 8.07
C VAL A 75 43.61 -0.67 9.49
N ASP A 76 43.97 0.61 9.64
CA ASP A 76 44.03 1.30 10.93
C ASP A 76 42.67 1.46 11.64
N CYS A 77 41.58 1.23 10.89
CA CYS A 77 40.21 1.24 11.40
C CYS A 77 39.62 -0.18 11.57
N GLY A 78 40.38 -1.21 11.21
CA GLY A 78 39.93 -2.61 11.21
C GLY A 78 38.84 -2.88 10.17
N LEU A 79 38.95 -2.25 8.99
CA LEU A 79 38.03 -2.41 7.87
C LEU A 79 38.68 -3.22 6.75
N ALA A 80 37.86 -3.95 5.98
CA ALA A 80 38.35 -4.82 4.90
C ALA A 80 38.92 -4.01 3.73
N VAL A 81 40.20 -4.24 3.41
CA VAL A 81 40.93 -3.56 2.33
C VAL A 81 40.62 -4.06 0.92
N ASP A 82 40.11 -5.28 0.78
CA ASP A 82 39.80 -5.91 -0.52
C ASP A 82 38.34 -5.67 -0.95
N THR A 83 37.72 -4.63 -0.39
CA THR A 83 36.37 -4.22 -0.76
C THR A 83 36.39 -3.69 -2.21
N PRO A 84 35.52 -4.20 -3.11
CA PRO A 84 35.40 -3.66 -4.47
C PRO A 84 35.14 -2.15 -4.44
N SER A 85 35.82 -1.41 -5.31
CA SER A 85 35.56 0.02 -5.51
C SER A 85 34.89 0.27 -6.85
N HIS A 86 33.98 1.25 -6.89
CA HIS A 86 33.29 1.68 -8.10
C HIS A 86 33.41 3.21 -8.27
N PRO A 87 33.31 3.76 -9.49
CA PRO A 87 33.20 5.20 -9.66
C PRO A 87 31.90 5.74 -9.04
N SER A 88 31.98 6.82 -8.26
CA SER A 88 30.80 7.52 -7.75
C SER A 88 30.45 8.71 -8.64
N VAL A 89 29.42 8.58 -9.47
CA VAL A 89 28.97 9.66 -10.36
C VAL A 89 28.28 10.78 -9.58
N VAL A 90 27.43 10.43 -8.61
CA VAL A 90 26.61 11.40 -7.87
C VAL A 90 27.46 12.32 -6.98
N VAL A 91 28.38 11.75 -6.19
CA VAL A 91 29.23 12.55 -5.29
C VAL A 91 30.23 13.38 -6.09
N ARG A 92 30.79 12.82 -7.17
CA ARG A 92 31.66 13.54 -8.10
C ARG A 92 30.97 14.77 -8.67
N ASP A 93 29.77 14.63 -9.20
CA ASP A 93 29.04 15.74 -9.82
C ASP A 93 28.63 16.81 -8.79
N ARG A 94 28.32 16.40 -7.55
CA ARG A 94 28.07 17.33 -6.43
C ARG A 94 29.31 18.12 -6.04
N LEU A 95 30.46 17.46 -5.90
CA LEU A 95 31.74 18.12 -5.60
C LEU A 95 32.15 19.07 -6.72
N ALA A 96 32.05 18.63 -7.98
CA ALA A 96 32.33 19.45 -9.15
C ALA A 96 31.47 20.73 -9.15
N ARG A 97 30.16 20.60 -8.91
CA ARG A 97 29.25 21.76 -8.85
C ARG A 97 29.57 22.71 -7.69
N ARG A 98 29.78 22.16 -6.49
CA ARG A 98 30.02 22.94 -5.26
C ARG A 98 31.32 23.73 -5.33
N HIS A 99 32.35 23.13 -5.91
CA HIS A 99 33.69 23.72 -6.04
C HIS A 99 33.97 24.31 -7.42
N ARG A 100 32.97 24.33 -8.32
CA ARG A 100 33.04 24.85 -9.69
C ARG A 100 34.22 24.26 -10.49
N ARG A 101 34.41 22.95 -10.40
CA ARG A 101 35.43 22.16 -11.10
C ARG A 101 34.82 21.32 -12.20
N ASP A 102 35.65 20.87 -13.13
CA ASP A 102 35.24 19.85 -14.12
C ASP A 102 35.11 18.49 -13.40
N PRO A 103 33.96 17.79 -13.53
CA PRO A 103 33.82 16.43 -12.99
C PRO A 103 34.92 15.46 -13.45
N ALA A 104 35.49 15.64 -14.64
CA ALA A 104 36.56 14.80 -15.15
C ALA A 104 37.87 14.90 -14.35
N GLU A 105 38.04 15.98 -13.56
CA GLU A 105 39.21 16.18 -12.68
C GLU A 105 39.07 15.49 -11.32
N LEU A 106 37.90 14.93 -11.02
CA LEU A 106 37.58 14.35 -9.72
C LEU A 106 37.39 12.82 -9.83
N ASP A 107 38.42 12.06 -9.49
CA ASP A 107 38.32 10.60 -9.37
C ASP A 107 37.76 10.21 -7.99
N VAL A 108 36.42 10.20 -7.90
CA VAL A 108 35.71 9.78 -6.68
C VAL A 108 35.35 8.30 -6.79
N ARG A 109 35.88 7.50 -5.86
CA ARG A 109 35.62 6.07 -5.73
C ARG A 109 34.68 5.80 -4.56
N ILE A 110 33.75 4.87 -4.69
CA ILE A 110 32.90 4.37 -3.60
C ILE A 110 33.32 2.96 -3.21
N LEU A 111 33.39 2.69 -1.91
CA LEU A 111 33.65 1.39 -1.30
C LEU A 111 32.79 1.22 -0.06
N ARG A 112 32.30 0.00 0.20
CA ARG A 112 31.43 -0.33 1.34
C ARG A 112 32.03 -1.46 2.19
N PRO A 113 33.14 -1.24 2.91
CA PRO A 113 33.70 -2.25 3.81
C PRO A 113 32.67 -2.70 4.86
N PRO A 114 32.47 -4.01 5.03
CA PRO A 114 31.50 -4.53 6.00
C PRO A 114 31.97 -4.31 7.44
N VAL A 115 31.01 -4.15 8.33
CA VAL A 115 31.18 -4.00 9.76
C VAL A 115 30.11 -4.83 10.47
N ASP A 116 30.53 -5.74 11.34
CA ASP A 116 29.61 -6.52 12.16
C ASP A 116 29.13 -5.68 13.35
N GLY A 117 27.81 -5.53 13.46
CA GLY A 117 27.14 -4.89 14.59
C GLY A 117 27.25 -5.72 15.86
N HIS A 118 27.13 -5.08 17.03
CA HIS A 118 27.10 -5.77 18.32
C HIS A 118 25.88 -6.72 18.48
N ASP A 119 24.84 -6.49 17.69
CA ASP A 119 23.62 -7.29 17.56
C ASP A 119 23.75 -8.43 16.54
N GLY A 120 24.90 -8.58 15.89
CA GLY A 120 25.16 -9.63 14.89
C GLY A 120 24.68 -9.30 13.49
N GLU A 121 24.06 -8.13 13.28
CA GLU A 121 23.65 -7.64 11.97
C GLU A 121 24.87 -7.15 11.17
N ARG A 122 24.88 -7.46 9.87
CA ARG A 122 25.96 -7.06 8.97
C ARG A 122 25.64 -5.70 8.37
N ARG A 123 26.43 -4.69 8.75
CA ARG A 123 26.34 -3.31 8.27
C ARG A 123 27.57 -2.95 7.45
N ALA A 124 27.65 -1.72 6.98
CA ALA A 124 28.85 -1.21 6.30
C ALA A 124 29.22 0.21 6.73
N VAL A 125 30.46 0.59 6.42
CA VAL A 125 30.84 2.00 6.33
C VAL A 125 30.97 2.32 4.85
N GLU A 126 30.23 3.29 4.34
CA GLU A 126 30.32 3.71 2.95
C GLU A 126 31.34 4.85 2.82
N VAL A 127 32.41 4.59 2.07
CA VAL A 127 33.51 5.53 1.89
C VAL A 127 33.48 6.03 0.46
N PHE A 128 33.30 7.33 0.31
CA PHE A 128 33.65 8.05 -0.91
C PHE A 128 35.11 8.51 -0.76
N ALA A 129 35.99 8.09 -1.65
CA ALA A 129 37.40 8.47 -1.63
C ALA A 129 37.71 9.32 -2.87
N LEU A 130 38.12 10.57 -2.65
CA LEU A 130 38.71 11.42 -3.68
C LEU A 130 40.22 11.45 -3.45
N THR A 131 41.02 10.97 -4.40
CA THR A 131 42.48 11.02 -4.27
C THR A 131 42.98 12.46 -4.33
N VAL A 132 43.73 12.89 -3.30
CA VAL A 132 44.28 14.25 -3.18
C VAL A 132 45.78 14.17 -2.93
N PRO A 133 46.60 14.15 -3.99
CA PRO A 133 48.05 14.10 -3.84
C PRO A 133 48.58 15.30 -3.05
N PRO A 134 49.66 15.15 -2.27
CA PRO A 134 50.28 16.27 -1.56
C PRO A 134 50.65 17.40 -2.53
N HIS A 135 50.37 18.64 -2.12
CA HIS A 135 50.58 19.87 -2.90
C HIS A 135 49.75 19.97 -4.18
N SER A 136 48.68 19.17 -4.32
CA SER A 136 47.74 19.31 -5.42
C SER A 136 46.80 20.50 -5.22
N ASP A 137 46.20 20.96 -6.31
CA ASP A 137 45.18 22.01 -6.31
C ASP A 137 43.83 21.55 -5.69
N LEU A 138 43.71 20.28 -5.32
CA LEU A 138 42.56 19.70 -4.63
C LEU A 138 42.63 19.86 -3.09
N GLU A 139 43.76 20.26 -2.52
CA GLU A 139 43.91 20.45 -1.06
C GLU A 139 42.91 21.44 -0.44
N PRO A 140 42.60 22.61 -1.05
CA PRO A 140 41.59 23.52 -0.52
C PRO A 140 40.18 22.92 -0.52
N LEU A 141 39.84 22.13 -1.54
CA LEU A 141 38.57 21.41 -1.63
C LEU A 141 38.49 20.37 -0.51
N ALA A 142 39.53 19.57 -0.33
CA ALA A 142 39.60 18.56 0.73
C ALA A 142 39.46 19.19 2.12
N ALA A 143 40.15 20.31 2.37
CA ALA A 143 40.03 21.06 3.63
C ALA A 143 38.60 21.58 3.86
N TYR A 144 37.96 22.13 2.83
CA TYR A 144 36.58 22.62 2.90
C TYR A 144 35.59 21.49 3.26
N GLU A 145 35.72 20.35 2.59
CA GLU A 145 34.81 19.21 2.77
C GLU A 145 35.05 18.47 4.09
N ARG A 146 36.29 18.36 4.57
CA ARG A 146 36.59 17.78 5.90
C ARG A 146 35.88 18.52 7.02
N VAL A 147 35.77 19.84 6.92
CA VAL A 147 35.08 20.68 7.91
C VAL A 147 33.56 20.55 7.80
N ARG A 148 33.01 20.61 6.58
CA ARG A 148 31.55 20.67 6.38
C ARG A 148 30.86 19.32 6.29
N ARG A 149 31.59 18.25 5.95
CA ARG A 149 31.11 16.86 5.89
C ARG A 149 29.80 16.70 5.09
N HIS A 150 29.70 17.36 3.94
CA HIS A 150 28.45 17.41 3.16
C HIS A 150 27.91 16.05 2.72
N GLU A 151 28.79 15.07 2.51
CA GLU A 151 28.39 13.72 2.10
C GLU A 151 28.25 12.75 3.29
N ALA A 152 28.43 13.23 4.53
CA ALA A 152 28.25 12.40 5.71
C ALA A 152 26.76 12.14 5.98
N HIS A 153 26.37 10.87 6.00
CA HIS A 153 24.96 10.48 6.14
C HIS A 153 24.81 9.13 6.86
N LEU A 154 23.58 8.85 7.30
CA LEU A 154 23.20 7.53 7.83
C LEU A 154 22.12 6.93 6.95
N ALA A 155 22.35 5.71 6.46
CA ALA A 155 21.45 5.05 5.54
C ALA A 155 20.62 3.96 6.22
N PHE A 156 19.33 3.94 5.87
CA PHE A 156 18.37 2.94 6.28
C PHE A 156 17.82 2.25 5.04
N GLU A 157 17.87 0.93 5.04
CA GLU A 157 17.27 0.09 4.02
C GLU A 157 15.83 -0.25 4.39
N VAL A 158 14.92 -0.11 3.42
CA VAL A 158 13.52 -0.49 3.54
C VAL A 158 13.35 -1.93 3.12
N GLU A 159 13.01 -2.82 4.05
CA GLU A 159 12.96 -4.27 3.78
C GLU A 159 11.81 -4.66 2.83
N HIS A 160 10.67 -3.95 2.93
CA HIS A 160 9.47 -4.18 2.13
C HIS A 160 8.92 -2.86 1.55
N PRO A 161 9.51 -2.35 0.46
CA PRO A 161 9.21 -1.02 -0.06
C PRO A 161 7.94 -1.01 -0.92
N GLU A 162 6.78 -1.30 -0.35
CA GLU A 162 5.52 -1.09 -1.07
C GLU A 162 5.25 0.43 -1.24
N PRO A 163 4.67 0.89 -2.37
CA PRO A 163 4.51 2.32 -2.64
C PRO A 163 3.79 3.11 -1.53
N LEU A 164 2.78 2.50 -0.89
CA LEU A 164 2.06 3.12 0.22
C LEU A 164 2.90 3.14 1.51
N ALA A 165 3.62 2.05 1.79
CA ALA A 165 4.53 1.96 2.93
C ALA A 165 5.64 3.01 2.81
N LEU A 166 6.29 3.11 1.64
CA LEU A 166 7.37 4.08 1.40
C LEU A 166 6.89 5.53 1.55
N ARG A 167 5.69 5.85 1.03
CA ARG A 167 5.05 7.16 1.26
C ARG A 167 4.75 7.41 2.74
N GLY A 168 4.28 6.39 3.45
CA GLY A 168 4.05 6.44 4.90
C GLY A 168 5.33 6.74 5.68
N LEU A 169 6.43 6.05 5.36
CA LEU A 169 7.75 6.26 5.97
C LEU A 169 8.24 7.70 5.70
N CYS A 170 8.17 8.17 4.46
CA CYS A 170 8.52 9.55 4.11
C CYS A 170 7.67 10.58 4.89
N ALA A 171 6.37 10.32 5.04
CA ALA A 171 5.48 11.19 5.81
C ALA A 171 5.82 11.18 7.31
N ILE A 172 6.18 10.03 7.89
CA ILE A 172 6.64 9.96 9.28
C ILE A 172 7.92 10.80 9.45
N LEU A 173 8.93 10.59 8.59
CA LEU A 173 10.17 11.37 8.62
C LEU A 173 9.90 12.88 8.54
N GLY A 174 9.01 13.29 7.63
CA GLY A 174 8.59 14.69 7.48
C GLY A 174 7.89 15.28 8.70
N ARG A 175 7.01 14.50 9.37
CA ARG A 175 6.34 14.94 10.61
C ARG A 175 7.34 15.22 11.74
N HIS A 176 8.45 14.49 11.78
CA HIS A 176 9.51 14.65 12.79
C HIS A 176 10.65 15.54 12.30
N GLY A 177 10.39 16.40 11.30
CA GLY A 177 11.26 17.51 10.95
C GLY A 177 12.34 17.20 9.91
N ALA A 178 12.42 15.98 9.40
CA ALA A 178 13.31 15.66 8.28
C ALA A 178 12.77 16.29 6.98
N ARG A 179 13.65 16.81 6.12
CA ARG A 179 13.25 17.46 4.86
C ARG A 179 13.90 16.81 3.65
N PRO A 180 13.15 16.59 2.55
CA PRO A 180 13.71 16.07 1.30
C PRO A 180 14.94 16.84 0.82
N ASP A 181 15.97 16.11 0.39
CA ASP A 181 17.30 16.62 0.03
C ASP A 181 17.86 15.86 -1.18
N GLY A 182 17.00 15.62 -2.17
CA GLY A 182 17.34 14.93 -3.40
C GLY A 182 17.18 13.41 -3.32
N GLY A 183 17.60 12.72 -4.37
CA GLY A 183 17.45 11.27 -4.49
C GLY A 183 17.70 10.81 -5.91
N GLY A 184 17.59 9.51 -6.15
CA GLY A 184 17.81 8.93 -7.47
C GLY A 184 17.42 7.47 -7.55
N TYR A 185 17.06 7.01 -8.75
CA TYR A 185 16.93 5.59 -9.05
C TYR A 185 18.21 5.11 -9.73
N ASN A 186 18.80 4.03 -9.20
CA ASN A 186 19.95 3.36 -9.79
C ASN A 186 19.50 2.08 -10.52
N PRO A 187 19.50 2.04 -11.85
CA PRO A 187 19.10 0.86 -12.62
C PRO A 187 20.08 -0.32 -12.49
N HIS A 188 21.31 -0.09 -12.00
CA HIS A 188 22.30 -1.15 -11.83
C HIS A 188 22.13 -1.94 -10.54
N GLU A 189 21.64 -1.28 -9.49
CA GLU A 189 21.35 -1.89 -8.19
C GLU A 189 19.86 -2.23 -8.03
N ASP A 190 19.03 -1.85 -9.01
CA ASP A 190 17.57 -1.83 -8.95
C ASP A 190 17.09 -1.28 -7.59
N GLY A 191 17.43 -0.03 -7.32
CA GLY A 191 17.18 0.62 -6.03
C GLY A 191 16.90 2.10 -6.18
N THR A 192 15.97 2.59 -5.37
CA THR A 192 15.60 4.00 -5.28
C THR A 192 16.09 4.59 -3.96
N VAL A 193 16.82 5.70 -4.04
CA VAL A 193 17.39 6.41 -2.89
C VAL A 193 16.65 7.73 -2.67
N LEU A 194 16.25 7.99 -1.43
CA LEU A 194 15.62 9.24 -0.99
C LEU A 194 16.48 9.87 0.11
N TYR A 195 16.92 11.10 -0.07
CA TYR A 195 17.77 11.80 0.90
C TYR A 195 16.95 12.78 1.75
N PHE A 196 17.28 12.88 3.02
CA PHE A 196 16.66 13.85 3.93
C PHE A 196 17.73 14.63 4.68
N THR A 197 17.56 15.94 4.81
CA THR A 197 18.23 16.70 5.87
C THR A 197 17.52 16.46 7.20
N LEU A 198 18.31 16.32 8.26
CA LEU A 198 17.82 16.13 9.63
C LEU A 198 17.59 17.47 10.34
N PRO A 199 16.67 17.53 11.31
CA PRO A 199 16.40 18.76 12.06
C PRO A 199 17.63 19.23 12.85
N ALA A 200 17.72 20.54 13.08
CA ALA A 200 18.90 21.17 13.66
C ALA A 200 19.22 20.70 15.09
N ASP A 201 18.19 20.32 15.84
CA ASP A 201 18.23 19.79 17.20
C ASP A 201 18.37 18.26 17.29
N ALA A 202 18.62 17.57 16.16
CA ALA A 202 18.98 16.16 16.19
C ALA A 202 20.21 15.93 17.09
N ALA A 203 20.14 14.90 17.95
CA ALA A 203 21.17 14.56 18.94
C ALA A 203 22.31 13.73 18.33
N CYS A 204 22.57 13.89 17.03
CA CYS A 204 23.53 13.12 16.25
C CYS A 204 24.38 14.05 15.38
N ASP A 205 25.66 13.72 15.21
CA ASP A 205 26.61 14.50 14.40
C ASP A 205 26.33 14.40 12.89
N TYR A 206 25.51 13.44 12.47
CA TYR A 206 25.08 13.30 11.08
C TYR A 206 23.89 14.21 10.80
N ARG A 207 23.99 14.98 9.71
CA ARG A 207 22.95 15.95 9.32
C ARG A 207 22.07 15.47 8.17
N ARG A 208 22.33 14.26 7.68
CA ARG A 208 21.63 13.69 6.54
C ARG A 208 21.26 12.23 6.80
N LEU A 209 20.08 11.87 6.36
CA LEU A 209 19.55 10.52 6.37
C LEU A 209 19.32 10.08 4.93
N GLU A 210 19.70 8.84 4.63
CA GLU A 210 19.41 8.17 3.37
C GLU A 210 18.38 7.07 3.63
N LEU A 211 17.34 7.02 2.81
CA LEU A 211 16.38 5.93 2.78
C LEU A 211 16.54 5.19 1.45
N TYR A 212 17.06 3.96 1.52
CA TYR A 212 17.25 3.08 0.38
C TYR A 212 16.06 2.12 0.27
N ALA A 213 15.38 2.13 -0.87
CA ALA A 213 14.26 1.26 -1.18
C ALA A 213 14.61 0.38 -2.39
N PRO A 214 14.74 -0.95 -2.23
CA PRO A 214 14.87 -1.88 -3.35
C PRO A 214 13.72 -1.73 -4.37
N GLY A 215 14.04 -1.71 -5.65
CA GLY A 215 13.12 -1.58 -6.78
C GLY A 215 12.95 -0.14 -7.32
N ASP A 216 12.15 -0.05 -8.37
CA ASP A 216 11.81 1.21 -9.05
C ASP A 216 10.63 1.93 -8.37
N HIS A 217 10.96 2.95 -7.58
CA HIS A 217 10.00 3.81 -6.87
C HIS A 217 10.04 5.24 -7.39
N ARG A 218 10.25 5.43 -8.70
CA ARG A 218 10.39 6.76 -9.31
C ARG A 218 9.19 7.70 -9.08
N ASP A 219 7.99 7.17 -8.88
CA ASP A 219 6.82 7.98 -8.53
C ASP A 219 6.92 8.58 -7.12
N THR A 220 7.43 7.82 -6.16
CA THR A 220 7.68 8.29 -4.79
C THR A 220 8.88 9.23 -4.76
N LEU A 221 9.92 8.93 -5.55
CA LEU A 221 11.05 9.83 -5.76
C LEU A 221 10.61 11.16 -6.37
N ALA A 222 9.74 11.18 -7.38
CA ALA A 222 9.23 12.41 -7.97
C ALA A 222 8.49 13.27 -6.93
N ALA A 223 7.61 12.66 -6.14
CA ALA A 223 6.94 13.36 -5.04
C ALA A 223 7.91 13.87 -3.97
N HIS A 224 8.98 13.12 -3.68
CA HIS A 224 10.04 13.53 -2.76
C HIS A 224 10.85 14.71 -3.31
N LEU A 225 11.19 14.70 -4.60
CA LEU A 225 11.97 15.74 -5.27
C LEU A 225 11.18 17.05 -5.43
N ASP A 226 9.88 16.97 -5.70
CA ASP A 226 8.97 18.13 -5.71
C ASP A 226 9.02 18.92 -4.39
N HIS A 227 9.37 18.27 -3.28
CA HIS A 227 9.56 18.90 -1.99
C HIS A 227 11.01 19.37 -1.72
N SER A 228 12.01 18.90 -2.47
CA SER A 228 13.43 19.27 -2.29
C SER A 228 13.87 20.51 -3.09
N ASP A 229 13.20 20.83 -4.20
CA ASP A 229 13.51 22.01 -5.03
C ASP A 229 13.12 23.37 -4.39
N LEU A 230 12.66 23.34 -3.14
CA LEU A 230 12.23 24.51 -2.37
C LEU A 230 13.38 25.34 -1.78
N ASP A 231 14.64 24.91 -1.90
CA ASP A 231 15.78 25.56 -1.23
C ASP A 231 16.39 26.77 -1.99
N HIS A 232 15.85 27.14 -3.17
CA HIS A 232 16.33 28.29 -3.97
C HIS A 232 15.26 29.36 -4.26
N ARG A 233 14.10 29.32 -3.60
CA ARG A 233 13.12 30.41 -3.66
C ARG A 233 12.68 30.83 -2.26
N PRO A 234 12.55 32.15 -1.97
CA PRO A 234 11.93 32.58 -0.74
C PRO A 234 10.52 31.97 -0.63
N ARG A 235 10.23 31.42 0.55
CA ARG A 235 8.99 30.74 0.96
C ARG A 235 7.73 31.37 0.35
N ASP A 236 7.06 30.64 -0.54
CA ASP A 236 5.63 30.85 -0.82
C ASP A 236 4.87 29.62 -1.36
N ASP A 237 5.43 28.39 -1.28
CA ASP A 237 4.87 27.21 -1.97
C ASP A 237 4.62 26.00 -1.05
N ALA A 238 3.73 26.18 -0.08
CA ALA A 238 2.71 25.13 0.05
C ALA A 238 1.94 25.20 -1.26
N ARG A 239 1.72 24.08 -2.01
CA ARG A 239 0.72 24.09 -3.09
C ARG A 239 -0.46 24.88 -2.58
N GLN A 240 -0.74 26.04 -3.19
CA GLN A 240 -1.72 26.95 -2.60
C GLN A 240 -2.98 26.11 -2.36
N PRO A 241 -3.66 26.23 -1.20
CA PRO A 241 -4.84 25.40 -0.91
C PRO A 241 -5.83 25.33 -2.08
N ALA A 242 -5.90 26.39 -2.89
CA ALA A 242 -6.59 26.44 -4.17
C ALA A 242 -6.15 25.37 -5.20
N GLU A 243 -4.86 25.16 -5.45
CA GLU A 243 -4.35 24.16 -6.39
C GLU A 243 -4.65 22.74 -5.92
N THR A 244 -4.51 22.48 -4.63
CA THR A 244 -4.88 21.19 -4.04
C THR A 244 -6.39 20.93 -4.20
N LEU A 245 -7.23 21.93 -3.94
CA LEU A 245 -8.68 21.84 -4.16
C LEU A 245 -9.03 21.64 -5.64
N LEU A 246 -8.35 22.35 -6.54
CA LEU A 246 -8.54 22.17 -7.98
C LEU A 246 -8.26 20.72 -8.38
N HIS A 247 -7.16 20.12 -7.91
CA HIS A 247 -6.88 18.70 -8.15
C HIS A 247 -7.97 17.78 -7.61
N LEU A 248 -8.46 18.02 -6.39
CA LEU A 248 -9.55 17.22 -5.81
C LEU A 248 -10.84 17.32 -6.63
N PHE A 249 -11.19 18.50 -7.16
CA PHE A 249 -12.35 18.67 -8.04
C PHE A 249 -12.25 17.86 -9.32
N THR A 250 -11.04 17.59 -9.82
CA THR A 250 -10.84 16.81 -11.05
C THR A 250 -11.08 15.30 -10.89
N GLY A 251 -11.26 14.79 -9.67
CA GLY A 251 -11.46 13.35 -9.42
C GLY A 251 -12.65 12.76 -10.19
N ALA A 252 -13.68 13.56 -10.42
CA ALA A 252 -14.84 13.18 -11.23
C ALA A 252 -14.47 12.89 -12.70
N TRP A 253 -13.50 13.65 -13.23
CA TRP A 253 -12.96 13.47 -14.58
C TRP A 253 -12.15 12.17 -14.67
N THR A 254 -11.38 11.83 -13.63
CA THR A 254 -10.66 10.55 -13.53
C THR A 254 -11.60 9.35 -13.68
N THR A 255 -12.69 9.31 -12.91
CA THR A 255 -13.68 8.23 -12.99
C THR A 255 -14.29 8.11 -14.39
N GLN A 256 -14.69 9.22 -14.99
CA GLN A 256 -15.28 9.22 -16.34
C GLN A 256 -14.25 8.90 -17.43
N ALA A 257 -13.00 9.35 -17.30
CA ALA A 257 -11.94 9.06 -18.26
C ALA A 257 -11.61 7.56 -18.30
N LEU A 258 -11.42 6.92 -17.14
CA LEU A 258 -11.16 5.48 -17.04
C LEU A 258 -12.33 4.64 -17.55
N ALA A 259 -13.56 5.04 -17.24
CA ALA A 259 -14.74 4.36 -17.75
C ALA A 259 -14.94 4.57 -19.25
N THR A 260 -14.62 5.75 -19.78
CA THR A 260 -14.65 6.03 -21.22
C THR A 260 -13.59 5.20 -21.95
N PHE A 261 -12.39 5.12 -21.39
CA PHE A 261 -11.32 4.24 -21.87
C PHE A 261 -11.80 2.79 -21.99
N ALA A 262 -12.41 2.26 -20.93
CA ALA A 262 -12.95 0.91 -20.90
C ALA A 262 -14.17 0.72 -21.83
N ARG A 263 -15.09 1.70 -21.89
CA ARG A 263 -16.31 1.64 -22.70
C ARG A 263 -16.01 1.62 -24.19
N LEU A 264 -15.03 2.41 -24.63
CA LEU A 264 -14.58 2.48 -26.02
C LEU A 264 -13.74 1.28 -26.46
N GLY A 265 -13.45 0.33 -25.56
CA GLY A 265 -12.65 -0.86 -25.87
C GLY A 265 -11.18 -0.56 -26.14
N LEU A 266 -10.67 0.60 -25.69
CA LEU A 266 -9.27 0.98 -25.90
C LEU A 266 -8.27 0.02 -25.26
N PRO A 267 -8.45 -0.47 -24.01
CA PRO A 267 -7.56 -1.48 -23.43
C PRO A 267 -7.42 -2.75 -24.28
N ASP A 268 -8.48 -3.11 -25.01
CA ASP A 268 -8.55 -4.36 -25.78
C ASP A 268 -7.77 -4.25 -27.11
N VAL A 269 -7.53 -3.03 -27.62
CA VAL A 269 -6.81 -2.77 -28.88
C VAL A 269 -5.39 -2.22 -28.68
N MET A 270 -4.96 -2.04 -27.44
CA MET A 270 -3.61 -1.58 -27.06
C MET A 270 -2.77 -2.74 -26.50
N ASP A 271 -1.46 -2.71 -26.70
CA ASP A 271 -0.51 -3.68 -26.15
C ASP A 271 0.29 -3.13 -24.97
N THR A 272 0.76 -3.99 -24.05
CA THR A 272 1.57 -3.55 -22.90
C THR A 272 3.05 -3.33 -23.25
N ARG A 273 3.53 -3.94 -24.33
CA ARG A 273 4.91 -3.88 -24.81
C ARG A 273 5.09 -2.91 -25.98
N THR A 274 4.08 -2.76 -26.82
CA THR A 274 4.16 -2.02 -28.08
C THR A 274 3.32 -0.75 -28.04
N ALA A 275 3.89 0.38 -28.49
CA ALA A 275 3.16 1.63 -28.63
C ALA A 275 2.41 1.70 -29.98
N HIS A 276 1.25 2.36 -29.96
CA HIS A 276 0.42 2.57 -31.14
C HIS A 276 0.12 4.05 -31.30
N ARG A 277 0.19 4.56 -32.53
CA ARG A 277 -0.21 5.94 -32.82
C ARG A 277 -1.70 6.12 -32.58
N THR A 278 -2.09 7.35 -32.28
CA THR A 278 -3.48 7.65 -31.95
C THR A 278 -4.42 7.34 -33.12
N GLU A 279 -3.99 7.58 -34.35
CA GLU A 279 -4.76 7.29 -35.57
C GLU A 279 -5.04 5.79 -35.73
N ASP A 280 -4.06 4.96 -35.34
CA ASP A 280 -4.15 3.50 -35.44
C ASP A 280 -5.07 2.94 -34.35
N LEU A 281 -5.15 3.59 -33.19
CA LEU A 281 -6.13 3.27 -32.11
C LEU A 281 -7.54 3.82 -32.40
N ALA A 282 -7.62 4.96 -33.08
CA ALA A 282 -8.89 5.63 -33.34
C ALA A 282 -9.80 4.87 -34.31
N ARG A 283 -9.20 4.25 -35.33
CA ARG A 283 -9.92 3.49 -36.37
C ARG A 283 -10.72 2.30 -35.81
N PRO A 284 -10.15 1.35 -35.06
CA PRO A 284 -10.90 0.21 -34.53
C PRO A 284 -11.89 0.60 -33.43
N THR A 285 -11.67 1.71 -32.73
CA THR A 285 -12.55 2.18 -31.64
C THR A 285 -13.63 3.16 -32.10
N GLY A 286 -13.64 3.54 -33.39
CA GLY A 286 -14.60 4.49 -33.94
C GLY A 286 -14.49 5.89 -33.31
N THR A 287 -13.29 6.30 -32.88
CA THR A 287 -13.09 7.57 -32.17
C THR A 287 -12.44 8.64 -33.05
N HIS A 288 -12.58 9.90 -32.64
CA HIS A 288 -11.92 11.02 -33.32
C HIS A 288 -10.45 11.15 -32.84
N PRO A 289 -9.44 11.09 -33.72
CA PRO A 289 -8.03 11.01 -33.32
C PRO A 289 -7.58 12.11 -32.35
N ARG A 290 -7.91 13.38 -32.62
CA ARG A 290 -7.50 14.49 -31.74
C ARG A 290 -8.16 14.42 -30.35
N SER A 291 -9.41 13.97 -30.30
CA SER A 291 -10.13 13.81 -29.02
C SER A 291 -9.56 12.62 -28.24
N LEU A 292 -9.28 11.52 -28.94
CA LEU A 292 -8.63 10.34 -28.35
C LEU A 292 -7.25 10.69 -27.78
N ALA A 293 -6.42 11.43 -28.53
CA ALA A 293 -5.11 11.87 -28.04
C ALA A 293 -5.22 12.67 -26.73
N THR A 294 -6.29 13.47 -26.58
CA THR A 294 -6.52 14.25 -25.36
C THR A 294 -6.89 13.37 -24.18
N LEU A 295 -7.74 12.36 -24.40
CA LEU A 295 -8.04 11.35 -23.39
C LEU A 295 -6.78 10.54 -23.01
N LEU A 296 -6.00 10.08 -24.00
CA LEU A 296 -4.80 9.26 -23.77
C LEU A 296 -3.71 10.03 -23.01
N ARG A 297 -3.50 11.33 -23.28
CA ARG A 297 -2.59 12.15 -22.46
C ARG A 297 -3.03 12.24 -21.01
N TYR A 298 -4.33 12.40 -20.75
CA TYR A 298 -4.85 12.42 -19.39
C TYR A 298 -4.71 11.04 -18.71
N LEU A 299 -4.95 9.95 -19.44
CA LEU A 299 -4.73 8.59 -18.94
C LEU A 299 -3.24 8.26 -18.73
N ALA A 300 -2.35 8.90 -19.48
CA ALA A 300 -0.90 8.79 -19.28
C ALA A 300 -0.47 9.43 -17.97
N MET A 301 -1.02 10.61 -17.65
CA MET A 301 -0.85 11.27 -16.35
C MET A 301 -1.34 10.39 -15.19
N LEU A 302 -2.41 9.61 -15.41
CA LEU A 302 -2.94 8.66 -14.43
C LEU A 302 -2.20 7.31 -14.39
N GLY A 303 -1.22 7.09 -15.27
CA GLY A 303 -0.46 5.84 -15.36
C GLY A 303 -1.20 4.65 -15.97
N ALA A 304 -2.37 4.85 -16.58
CA ALA A 304 -3.12 3.79 -17.26
C ALA A 304 -2.55 3.45 -18.66
N VAL A 305 -1.86 4.41 -19.27
CA VAL A 305 -1.09 4.26 -20.51
C VAL A 305 0.26 4.98 -20.36
N VAL A 306 1.20 4.73 -21.26
CA VAL A 306 2.48 5.47 -21.32
C VAL A 306 2.63 6.05 -22.72
N GLU A 307 2.97 7.33 -22.79
CA GLU A 307 3.32 8.02 -24.03
C GLU A 307 4.81 7.77 -24.36
N GLN A 308 5.06 7.39 -25.61
CA GLN A 308 6.38 7.12 -26.18
C GLN A 308 6.50 7.84 -27.54
N GLN A 309 7.71 7.89 -28.11
CA GLN A 309 7.94 8.53 -29.41
C GLN A 309 7.01 8.01 -30.52
N GLU A 310 6.65 6.72 -30.48
CA GLU A 310 5.83 6.06 -31.50
C GLU A 310 4.32 6.03 -31.17
N GLY A 311 3.89 6.64 -30.06
CA GLY A 311 2.48 6.72 -29.66
C GLY A 311 2.24 6.26 -28.21
N PHE A 312 1.14 5.57 -27.96
CA PHE A 312 0.73 5.15 -26.61
C PHE A 312 0.75 3.64 -26.47
N ARG A 313 1.28 3.14 -25.36
CA ARG A 313 1.16 1.72 -24.95
C ARG A 313 0.37 1.59 -23.65
N LEU A 314 -0.22 0.43 -23.43
CA LEU A 314 -0.96 0.10 -22.21
C LEU A 314 0.01 -0.17 -21.05
N THR A 315 -0.37 0.17 -19.82
CA THR A 315 0.35 -0.28 -18.61
C THR A 315 -0.34 -1.50 -17.99
N GLU A 316 0.30 -2.14 -17.02
CA GLU A 316 -0.34 -3.18 -16.21
C GLU A 316 -1.59 -2.67 -15.48
N LEU A 317 -1.60 -1.39 -15.07
CA LEU A 317 -2.78 -0.75 -14.49
C LEU A 317 -3.93 -0.65 -15.50
N GLY A 318 -3.63 -0.15 -16.71
CA GLY A 318 -4.63 -0.06 -17.79
C GLY A 318 -5.11 -1.44 -18.26
N ALA A 319 -4.26 -2.46 -18.19
CA ALA A 319 -4.60 -3.83 -18.56
C ALA A 319 -5.70 -4.45 -17.68
N LEU A 320 -5.87 -3.98 -16.44
CA LEU A 320 -6.99 -4.38 -15.58
C LEU A 320 -8.36 -4.01 -16.17
N LEU A 321 -8.42 -3.12 -17.16
CA LEU A 321 -9.65 -2.70 -17.84
C LEU A 321 -9.92 -3.46 -19.16
N ARG A 322 -9.10 -4.46 -19.52
CA ARG A 322 -9.39 -5.36 -20.65
C ARG A 322 -10.59 -6.24 -20.36
N ALA A 323 -11.38 -6.57 -21.38
CA ALA A 323 -12.55 -7.44 -21.22
C ALA A 323 -12.20 -8.91 -20.93
N ASP A 324 -11.09 -9.40 -21.49
CA ASP A 324 -10.72 -10.82 -21.54
C ASP A 324 -9.75 -11.25 -20.43
N THR A 325 -9.32 -10.31 -19.57
CA THR A 325 -8.35 -10.60 -18.53
C THR A 325 -9.01 -11.16 -17.27
N PRO A 326 -8.50 -12.27 -16.69
CA PRO A 326 -8.97 -12.79 -15.41
C PRO A 326 -8.92 -11.71 -14.31
N GLY A 327 -10.06 -11.47 -13.66
CA GLY A 327 -10.17 -10.42 -12.65
C GLY A 327 -10.26 -9.00 -13.23
N SER A 328 -10.75 -8.85 -14.45
CA SER A 328 -11.04 -7.55 -15.07
C SER A 328 -11.88 -6.64 -14.16
N MET A 329 -11.44 -5.39 -14.05
CA MET A 329 -12.13 -4.31 -13.33
C MET A 329 -13.00 -3.45 -14.27
N ARG A 330 -13.08 -3.78 -15.56
CA ARG A 330 -13.93 -3.06 -16.52
C ARG A 330 -15.40 -2.95 -16.08
N PRO A 331 -16.06 -4.03 -15.61
CA PRO A 331 -17.45 -3.92 -15.14
C PRO A 331 -17.60 -2.92 -13.97
N LEU A 332 -16.61 -2.89 -13.06
CA LEU A 332 -16.59 -1.97 -11.93
C LEU A 332 -16.44 -0.53 -12.40
N ALA A 333 -15.49 -0.25 -13.30
CA ALA A 333 -15.30 1.10 -13.86
C ALA A 333 -16.57 1.63 -14.55
N LEU A 334 -17.24 0.79 -15.33
CA LEU A 334 -18.49 1.16 -16.02
C LEU A 334 -19.65 1.42 -15.04
N MET A 335 -19.77 0.59 -14.00
CA MET A 335 -20.80 0.77 -12.97
C MET A 335 -20.58 2.08 -12.18
N TYR A 336 -19.34 2.35 -11.79
CA TYR A 336 -18.97 3.52 -10.98
C TYR A 336 -19.08 4.84 -11.74
N ALA A 337 -18.89 4.82 -13.06
CA ALA A 337 -19.13 5.97 -13.93
C ALA A 337 -20.58 6.06 -14.44
N GLY A 338 -21.42 5.09 -14.07
CA GLY A 338 -22.81 4.96 -14.50
C GLY A 338 -23.79 5.49 -13.44
N PRO A 339 -24.79 4.69 -13.01
CA PRO A 339 -25.79 5.12 -12.03
C PRO A 339 -25.18 5.63 -10.71
N PHE A 340 -24.12 5.00 -10.20
CA PHE A 340 -23.45 5.45 -8.97
C PHE A 340 -22.74 6.79 -9.15
N TYR A 341 -22.23 7.12 -10.34
CA TYR A 341 -21.69 8.46 -10.57
C TYR A 341 -22.78 9.53 -10.47
N ARG A 342 -23.96 9.22 -11.02
CA ARG A 342 -25.10 10.15 -11.03
C ARG A 342 -25.64 10.37 -9.63
N SER A 343 -25.69 9.34 -8.79
CA SER A 343 -26.16 9.47 -7.40
C SER A 343 -25.32 10.43 -6.58
N PHE A 344 -23.99 10.40 -6.75
CA PHE A 344 -23.08 11.36 -6.11
C PHE A 344 -23.31 12.82 -6.53
N GLY A 345 -23.95 13.04 -7.69
CA GLY A 345 -24.40 14.37 -8.11
C GLY A 345 -25.49 14.98 -7.22
N ALA A 346 -26.20 14.16 -6.43
CA ALA A 346 -27.18 14.60 -5.44
C ALA A 346 -26.74 14.26 -4.00
N LEU A 347 -25.43 14.16 -3.74
CA LEU A 347 -24.91 13.87 -2.40
C LEU A 347 -25.39 14.87 -1.33
N ASP A 348 -25.63 16.13 -1.70
CA ASP A 348 -26.14 17.15 -0.79
C ASP A 348 -27.53 16.79 -0.23
N HIS A 349 -28.38 16.13 -1.02
CA HIS A 349 -29.65 15.58 -0.55
C HIS A 349 -29.43 14.56 0.56
N ALA A 350 -28.53 13.61 0.35
CA ALA A 350 -28.25 12.56 1.33
C ALA A 350 -27.69 13.13 2.64
N VAL A 351 -26.80 14.12 2.55
CA VAL A 351 -26.25 14.80 3.73
C VAL A 351 -27.33 15.59 4.48
N ARG A 352 -28.25 16.26 3.77
CA ARG A 352 -29.30 17.08 4.40
C ARG A 352 -30.40 16.25 5.07
N THR A 353 -30.73 15.10 4.50
CA THR A 353 -31.92 14.32 4.88
C THR A 353 -31.60 13.00 5.58
N GLY A 354 -30.37 12.50 5.43
CA GLY A 354 -29.99 11.14 5.81
C GLY A 354 -30.58 10.05 4.91
N GLN A 355 -31.26 10.40 3.81
CA GLN A 355 -31.85 9.45 2.86
C GLN A 355 -30.93 9.19 1.66
N PRO A 356 -30.96 8.01 1.03
CA PRO A 356 -30.10 7.72 -0.12
C PRO A 356 -30.34 8.67 -1.30
N ALA A 357 -29.27 9.24 -1.84
CA ALA A 357 -29.35 10.11 -3.02
C ALA A 357 -29.76 9.33 -4.28
N PHE A 358 -29.42 8.03 -4.35
CA PHE A 358 -29.86 7.15 -5.43
C PHE A 358 -31.39 7.07 -5.51
N ASP A 359 -32.04 6.76 -4.40
CA ASP A 359 -33.51 6.66 -4.30
C ASP A 359 -34.17 7.99 -4.66
N HIS A 360 -33.59 9.11 -4.23
CA HIS A 360 -34.07 10.44 -4.61
C HIS A 360 -34.02 10.70 -6.12
N LEU A 361 -32.95 10.27 -6.79
CA LEU A 361 -32.73 10.52 -8.22
C LEU A 361 -33.47 9.55 -9.13
N PHE A 362 -33.56 8.28 -8.75
CA PHE A 362 -34.15 7.22 -9.56
C PHE A 362 -35.56 6.84 -9.13
N GLY A 363 -36.04 7.34 -7.97
CA GLY A 363 -37.39 7.11 -7.45
C GLY A 363 -37.59 5.75 -6.77
N GLU A 364 -36.54 4.91 -6.72
CA GLU A 364 -36.55 3.56 -6.18
C GLU A 364 -35.12 3.17 -5.74
N ASN A 365 -35.00 2.10 -4.95
CA ASN A 365 -33.68 1.62 -4.52
C ASN A 365 -32.88 1.02 -5.69
N HIS A 366 -31.56 1.01 -5.54
CA HIS A 366 -30.66 0.59 -6.62
C HIS A 366 -30.85 -0.86 -7.08
N PHE A 367 -31.23 -1.80 -6.20
CA PHE A 367 -31.48 -3.18 -6.59
C PHE A 367 -32.69 -3.29 -7.53
N ASP A 368 -33.80 -2.64 -7.17
CA ASP A 368 -35.00 -2.62 -8.00
C ASP A 368 -34.73 -1.92 -9.32
N HIS A 369 -34.01 -0.80 -9.30
CA HIS A 369 -33.61 -0.08 -10.50
C HIS A 369 -32.79 -0.94 -11.47
N PHE A 370 -31.78 -1.65 -10.97
CA PHE A 370 -30.94 -2.51 -11.80
C PHE A 370 -31.72 -3.71 -12.34
N ALA A 371 -32.64 -4.28 -11.56
CA ALA A 371 -33.44 -5.43 -11.98
C ALA A 371 -34.37 -5.15 -13.18
N ARG A 372 -34.70 -3.87 -13.44
CA ARG A 372 -35.54 -3.47 -14.59
C ARG A 372 -34.82 -3.51 -15.93
N ASP A 373 -33.49 -3.42 -15.91
CA ASP A 373 -32.64 -3.44 -17.10
C ASP A 373 -31.70 -4.65 -17.06
N PRO A 374 -31.95 -5.69 -17.88
CA PRO A 374 -31.12 -6.90 -17.91
C PRO A 374 -29.63 -6.63 -18.16
N GLU A 375 -29.28 -5.60 -18.94
CA GLU A 375 -27.88 -5.26 -19.21
C GLU A 375 -27.22 -4.65 -17.97
N LEU A 376 -27.94 -3.79 -17.26
CA LEU A 376 -27.47 -3.14 -16.04
C LEU A 376 -27.40 -4.13 -14.87
N ALA A 377 -28.37 -5.02 -14.72
CA ALA A 377 -28.32 -6.13 -13.78
C ALA A 377 -27.08 -7.01 -14.02
N ALA A 378 -26.85 -7.41 -15.28
CA ALA A 378 -25.67 -8.21 -15.62
C ALA A 378 -24.36 -7.45 -15.40
N LEU A 379 -24.34 -6.13 -15.62
CA LEU A 379 -23.18 -5.28 -15.32
C LEU A 379 -22.91 -5.22 -13.82
N PHE A 380 -23.96 -5.06 -13.01
CA PHE A 380 -23.87 -5.08 -11.56
C PHE A 380 -23.31 -6.41 -11.05
N ASP A 381 -23.85 -7.53 -11.51
CA ASP A 381 -23.36 -8.86 -11.15
C ASP A 381 -21.86 -9.03 -11.48
N ARG A 382 -21.44 -8.62 -12.69
CA ARG A 382 -20.02 -8.66 -13.08
C ARG A 382 -19.15 -7.71 -12.26
N SER A 383 -19.67 -6.54 -11.87
CA SER A 383 -18.94 -5.59 -11.02
C SER A 383 -18.71 -6.14 -9.60
N MET A 384 -19.70 -6.85 -9.07
CA MET A 384 -19.57 -7.55 -7.79
C MET A 384 -18.56 -8.70 -7.90
N ALA A 385 -18.58 -9.45 -9.00
CA ALA A 385 -17.57 -10.48 -9.26
C ALA A 385 -16.14 -9.89 -9.41
N ALA A 386 -15.97 -8.71 -10.01
CA ALA A 386 -14.67 -8.04 -10.09
C ALA A 386 -14.09 -7.68 -8.70
N SER A 387 -14.95 -7.46 -7.70
CA SER A 387 -14.56 -7.19 -6.32
C SER A 387 -14.18 -8.45 -5.51
N SER A 388 -14.33 -9.64 -6.10
CA SER A 388 -14.08 -10.95 -5.46
C SER A 388 -12.66 -11.16 -4.92
N ARG A 389 -11.66 -10.38 -5.36
CA ARG A 389 -10.29 -10.42 -4.79
C ARG A 389 -10.28 -10.20 -3.28
N MET A 390 -11.23 -9.44 -2.75
CA MET A 390 -11.47 -9.29 -1.31
C MET A 390 -11.59 -10.63 -0.58
N PHE A 391 -12.18 -11.63 -1.23
CA PHE A 391 -12.46 -12.95 -0.66
C PHE A 391 -11.30 -13.94 -0.82
N GLN A 392 -10.22 -13.58 -1.50
CA GLN A 392 -9.13 -14.51 -1.81
C GLN A 392 -8.52 -15.19 -0.56
N PRO A 393 -8.34 -14.51 0.60
CA PRO A 393 -7.81 -15.16 1.80
C PRO A 393 -8.83 -15.97 2.61
N LEU A 394 -10.14 -15.87 2.31
CA LEU A 394 -11.18 -16.51 3.14
C LEU A 394 -11.10 -18.04 3.12
N PRO A 395 -10.89 -18.72 1.97
CA PRO A 395 -10.73 -20.17 1.96
C PRO A 395 -9.59 -20.67 2.84
N THR A 396 -8.54 -19.88 3.08
CA THR A 396 -7.41 -20.26 3.95
C THR A 396 -7.56 -19.75 5.39
N HIS A 397 -8.69 -19.12 5.72
CA HIS A 397 -8.96 -18.67 7.08
C HIS A 397 -8.96 -19.84 8.08
N PRO A 398 -8.35 -19.72 9.28
CA PRO A 398 -8.20 -20.83 10.22
C PRO A 398 -9.50 -21.55 10.59
N VAL A 399 -10.62 -20.82 10.67
CA VAL A 399 -11.94 -21.40 10.94
C VAL A 399 -12.40 -22.30 9.78
N ILE A 400 -12.20 -21.86 8.54
CA ILE A 400 -12.58 -22.62 7.34
C ILE A 400 -11.67 -23.85 7.20
N THR A 401 -10.36 -23.68 7.40
CA THR A 401 -9.40 -24.79 7.32
C THR A 401 -9.61 -25.80 8.45
N ALA A 402 -9.92 -25.36 9.66
CA ALA A 402 -10.26 -26.26 10.77
C ALA A 402 -11.55 -27.05 10.48
N ALA A 403 -12.59 -26.43 9.94
CA ALA A 403 -13.81 -27.12 9.52
C ALA A 403 -13.53 -28.15 8.40
N ALA A 404 -12.67 -27.78 7.44
CA ALA A 404 -12.25 -28.69 6.36
C ALA A 404 -11.44 -29.88 6.89
N GLN A 405 -10.50 -29.64 7.81
CA GLN A 405 -9.72 -30.69 8.47
C GLN A 405 -10.58 -31.62 9.32
N ALA A 406 -11.55 -31.08 10.06
CA ALA A 406 -12.52 -31.88 10.81
C ALA A 406 -13.34 -32.80 9.89
N SER A 407 -13.62 -32.36 8.66
CA SER A 407 -14.28 -33.17 7.62
C SER A 407 -13.35 -34.22 6.98
N GLN A 408 -12.04 -34.10 7.17
CA GLN A 408 -11.05 -35.02 6.62
C GLN A 408 -10.68 -36.16 7.57
N ALA A 409 -10.84 -35.95 8.88
CA ALA A 409 -10.49 -36.92 9.91
C ALA A 409 -11.17 -38.28 9.69
N ALA A 410 -10.44 -39.38 9.93
CA ALA A 410 -10.90 -40.74 9.69
C ALA A 410 -12.17 -41.13 10.47
N GLN A 411 -12.50 -40.39 11.54
CA GLN A 411 -13.68 -40.58 12.38
C GLN A 411 -14.79 -39.54 12.12
N ALA A 412 -14.68 -38.73 11.07
CA ALA A 412 -15.69 -37.73 10.75
C ALA A 412 -17.02 -38.40 10.38
N SER A 413 -18.05 -38.23 11.21
CA SER A 413 -19.39 -38.79 10.99
C SER A 413 -20.19 -38.03 9.93
N ARG A 414 -19.81 -36.77 9.63
CA ARG A 414 -20.41 -35.94 8.58
C ARG A 414 -19.41 -34.90 8.06
N ALA A 415 -19.65 -34.41 6.85
CA ALA A 415 -18.98 -33.23 6.33
C ALA A 415 -19.37 -31.98 7.13
N ALA A 416 -18.41 -31.09 7.36
CA ALA A 416 -18.67 -29.77 7.92
C ALA A 416 -19.40 -28.90 6.90
N THR A 417 -20.29 -28.05 7.39
CA THR A 417 -21.19 -27.24 6.58
C THR A 417 -20.93 -25.75 6.81
N VAL A 418 -20.70 -25.02 5.71
CA VAL A 418 -20.60 -23.57 5.68
C VAL A 418 -21.94 -22.98 5.25
N VAL A 419 -22.51 -22.11 6.08
CA VAL A 419 -23.77 -21.42 5.83
C VAL A 419 -23.47 -19.97 5.45
N ASP A 420 -23.72 -19.62 4.19
CA ASP A 420 -23.56 -18.26 3.66
C ASP A 420 -24.91 -17.54 3.69
N ILE A 421 -25.04 -16.55 4.58
CA ILE A 421 -26.29 -15.84 4.86
C ILE A 421 -26.30 -14.55 4.04
N ALA A 422 -27.33 -14.37 3.22
CA ALA A 422 -27.39 -13.32 2.20
C ALA A 422 -26.14 -13.36 1.28
N GLY A 423 -25.72 -14.58 0.89
CA GLY A 423 -24.49 -14.81 0.12
C GLY A 423 -24.52 -14.32 -1.34
N GLY A 424 -25.59 -13.64 -1.75
CA GLY A 424 -25.78 -13.12 -3.11
C GLY A 424 -25.71 -14.23 -4.18
N ASN A 425 -24.83 -14.02 -5.17
CA ASN A 425 -24.58 -15.01 -6.23
C ASN A 425 -23.69 -16.19 -5.79
N GLY A 426 -23.30 -16.28 -4.51
CA GLY A 426 -22.55 -17.40 -3.97
C GLY A 426 -21.06 -17.44 -4.33
N GLU A 427 -20.50 -16.36 -4.87
CA GLU A 427 -19.07 -16.29 -5.23
C GLU A 427 -18.14 -16.66 -4.06
N LEU A 428 -18.40 -16.15 -2.86
CA LEU A 428 -17.60 -16.45 -1.66
C LEU A 428 -17.72 -17.93 -1.27
N LEU A 429 -18.95 -18.44 -1.15
CA LEU A 429 -19.18 -19.86 -0.86
C LEU A 429 -18.56 -20.77 -1.91
N GLY A 430 -18.69 -20.43 -3.20
CA GLY A 430 -18.08 -21.15 -4.31
C GLY A 430 -16.57 -21.29 -4.13
N ARG A 431 -15.86 -20.19 -3.84
CA ARG A 431 -14.41 -20.20 -3.58
C ARG A 431 -14.03 -21.12 -2.42
N ILE A 432 -14.78 -21.08 -1.32
CA ILE A 432 -14.55 -21.94 -0.16
C ILE A 432 -14.75 -23.42 -0.53
N LEU A 433 -15.85 -23.74 -1.23
CA LEU A 433 -16.17 -25.11 -1.64
C LEU A 433 -15.21 -25.65 -2.70
N THR A 434 -14.71 -24.82 -3.61
CA THR A 434 -13.67 -25.20 -4.58
C THR A 434 -12.35 -25.52 -3.89
N ALA A 435 -11.93 -24.70 -2.92
CA ALA A 435 -10.69 -24.93 -2.18
C ALA A 435 -10.75 -26.16 -1.26
N HIS A 436 -11.94 -26.50 -0.76
CA HIS A 436 -12.15 -27.60 0.21
C HIS A 436 -13.23 -28.58 -0.28
N PRO A 437 -12.85 -29.64 -1.04
CA PRO A 437 -13.80 -30.54 -1.68
C PRO A 437 -14.73 -31.32 -0.73
N ARG A 438 -14.33 -31.49 0.54
CA ARG A 438 -15.13 -32.20 1.56
C ARG A 438 -16.12 -31.30 2.30
N LEU A 439 -16.04 -29.98 2.16
CA LEU A 439 -17.04 -29.08 2.75
C LEU A 439 -18.35 -29.15 1.96
N ARG A 440 -19.45 -28.97 2.70
CA ARG A 440 -20.79 -28.71 2.13
C ARG A 440 -21.16 -27.25 2.36
N GLY A 441 -21.99 -26.71 1.47
CA GLY A 441 -22.50 -25.35 1.55
C GLY A 441 -24.00 -25.31 1.80
N VAL A 442 -24.47 -24.26 2.46
CA VAL A 442 -25.86 -23.82 2.41
C VAL A 442 -25.86 -22.33 2.08
N LEU A 443 -26.56 -21.94 1.04
CA LEU A 443 -26.71 -20.53 0.66
C LEU A 443 -28.14 -20.08 0.93
N LEU A 444 -28.31 -19.09 1.81
CA LEU A 444 -29.58 -18.44 2.09
C LEU A 444 -29.63 -17.08 1.37
N GLU A 445 -30.61 -16.88 0.50
CA GLU A 445 -30.86 -15.60 -0.18
C GLU A 445 -32.34 -15.51 -0.58
N ARG A 446 -32.76 -14.35 -1.07
CA ARG A 446 -34.02 -14.12 -1.77
C ARG A 446 -34.12 -15.00 -3.03
N PRO A 447 -35.35 -15.32 -3.47
CA PRO A 447 -35.58 -16.27 -4.56
C PRO A 447 -34.82 -15.99 -5.86
N HIS A 448 -34.68 -14.72 -6.26
CA HIS A 448 -34.00 -14.36 -7.51
C HIS A 448 -32.49 -14.57 -7.46
N ALA A 449 -31.84 -14.23 -6.34
CA ALA A 449 -30.39 -14.39 -6.16
C ALA A 449 -29.99 -15.86 -6.01
N VAL A 450 -30.83 -16.68 -5.36
CA VAL A 450 -30.64 -18.13 -5.28
C VAL A 450 -30.49 -18.78 -6.66
N GLN A 451 -31.26 -18.33 -7.66
CA GLN A 451 -31.13 -18.85 -9.03
C GLN A 451 -29.79 -18.47 -9.67
N ALA A 452 -29.30 -17.26 -9.45
CA ALA A 452 -27.98 -16.83 -9.91
C ALA A 452 -26.87 -17.65 -9.23
N ALA A 453 -26.98 -17.88 -7.93
CA ALA A 453 -26.05 -18.71 -7.17
C ALA A 453 -26.00 -20.15 -7.67
N ARG A 454 -27.16 -20.75 -7.95
CA ARG A 454 -27.22 -22.10 -8.52
C ARG A 454 -26.45 -22.20 -9.83
N ARG A 455 -26.68 -21.26 -10.76
CA ARG A 455 -25.96 -21.22 -12.04
C ARG A 455 -24.43 -21.11 -11.84
N LEU A 456 -23.98 -20.23 -10.95
CA LEU A 456 -22.56 -20.02 -10.70
C LEU A 456 -21.90 -21.24 -10.06
N LEU A 457 -22.50 -21.81 -9.02
CA LEU A 457 -21.94 -22.96 -8.30
C LEU A 457 -22.02 -24.25 -9.12
N ASP A 458 -23.04 -24.42 -9.96
CA ASP A 458 -23.09 -25.53 -10.92
C ASP A 458 -21.93 -25.42 -11.93
N ALA A 459 -21.67 -24.21 -12.46
CA ALA A 459 -20.57 -23.97 -13.40
C ALA A 459 -19.18 -24.21 -12.79
N THR A 460 -19.02 -24.04 -11.47
CA THR A 460 -17.77 -24.32 -10.74
C THR A 460 -17.70 -25.75 -10.17
N GLY A 461 -18.66 -26.61 -10.49
CA GLY A 461 -18.71 -28.00 -10.01
C GLY A 461 -19.01 -28.15 -8.50
N CYS A 462 -19.48 -27.09 -7.85
CA CYS A 462 -19.79 -27.07 -6.42
C CYS A 462 -21.28 -27.29 -6.13
N GLY A 463 -22.16 -27.18 -7.14
CA GLY A 463 -23.60 -27.16 -6.95
C GLY A 463 -24.21 -28.38 -6.25
N SER A 464 -23.69 -29.58 -6.50
CA SER A 464 -24.14 -30.82 -5.83
C SER A 464 -23.82 -30.87 -4.32
N ARG A 465 -22.90 -30.01 -3.86
CA ARG A 465 -22.49 -29.88 -2.46
C ARG A 465 -23.14 -28.69 -1.75
N CYS A 466 -23.92 -27.88 -2.49
CA CYS A 466 -24.61 -26.73 -1.94
C CYS A 466 -26.12 -27.01 -1.84
N ASP A 467 -26.69 -26.80 -0.66
CA ASP A 467 -28.13 -26.63 -0.50
C ASP A 467 -28.49 -25.15 -0.70
N TYR A 468 -29.61 -24.88 -1.35
CA TYR A 468 -30.02 -23.51 -1.68
C TYR A 468 -31.35 -23.21 -1.02
N ARG A 469 -31.38 -22.18 -0.18
CA ARG A 469 -32.54 -21.80 0.61
C ARG A 469 -33.01 -20.42 0.19
N ALA A 470 -34.22 -20.37 -0.34
CA ALA A 470 -34.93 -19.12 -0.56
C ALA A 470 -35.57 -18.67 0.77
N GLY A 471 -35.23 -17.48 1.27
CA GLY A 471 -35.75 -16.98 2.53
C GLY A 471 -35.16 -15.62 2.93
N ASP A 472 -35.48 -15.18 4.15
CA ASP A 472 -34.93 -13.97 4.77
C ASP A 472 -34.12 -14.33 6.02
N PHE A 473 -33.56 -13.34 6.73
CA PHE A 473 -32.74 -13.53 7.93
C PHE A 473 -33.44 -14.30 9.05
N ALA A 474 -34.77 -14.40 9.06
CA ALA A 474 -35.49 -15.23 10.03
C ALA A 474 -35.32 -16.75 9.76
N ASP A 475 -34.97 -17.12 8.54
CA ASP A 475 -34.90 -18.49 8.02
C ASP A 475 -33.48 -19.09 8.03
N VAL A 476 -32.55 -18.48 8.78
CA VAL A 476 -31.15 -18.95 8.88
C VAL A 476 -31.12 -20.45 9.23
N PRO A 477 -30.54 -21.30 8.35
CA PRO A 477 -30.53 -22.75 8.55
C PRO A 477 -29.75 -23.17 9.79
N THR A 478 -30.29 -24.10 10.57
CA THR A 478 -29.62 -24.68 11.73
C THR A 478 -28.57 -25.72 11.33
N GLY A 479 -27.61 -25.99 12.22
CA GLY A 479 -26.71 -27.15 12.09
C GLY A 479 -25.44 -26.92 11.27
N GLY A 480 -25.20 -25.69 10.80
CA GLY A 480 -23.92 -25.27 10.24
C GLY A 480 -22.78 -25.29 11.26
N ASP A 481 -21.54 -25.42 10.76
CA ASP A 481 -20.31 -25.36 11.55
C ASP A 481 -19.63 -23.99 11.43
N VAL A 482 -19.78 -23.34 10.29
CA VAL A 482 -19.32 -21.96 10.04
C VAL A 482 -20.46 -21.19 9.40
N TYR A 483 -20.79 -20.03 9.95
CA TYR A 483 -21.75 -19.08 9.40
C TYR A 483 -21.00 -17.87 8.87
N ILE A 484 -21.44 -17.33 7.74
CA ILE A 484 -20.80 -16.19 7.09
C ILE A 484 -21.86 -15.11 6.83
N LEU A 485 -21.54 -13.88 7.22
CA LEU A 485 -22.22 -12.66 6.81
C LEU A 485 -21.17 -11.79 6.09
N SER A 486 -21.30 -11.63 4.78
CA SER A 486 -20.30 -10.93 3.96
C SER A 486 -20.93 -9.74 3.26
N ARG A 487 -20.54 -8.51 3.64
CA ARG A 487 -21.14 -7.26 3.14
C ARG A 487 -22.66 -7.27 3.32
N VAL A 488 -23.08 -7.53 4.56
CA VAL A 488 -24.51 -7.63 4.90
C VAL A 488 -24.84 -6.60 5.95
N LEU A 489 -24.08 -6.55 7.05
CA LEU A 489 -24.42 -5.69 8.18
C LEU A 489 -24.23 -4.21 7.85
N HIS A 490 -23.35 -3.88 6.91
CA HIS A 490 -23.16 -2.50 6.47
C HIS A 490 -24.39 -1.90 5.76
N ASP A 491 -25.31 -2.70 5.24
CA ASP A 491 -26.53 -2.21 4.57
C ASP A 491 -27.62 -1.76 5.56
N TRP A 492 -27.48 -2.11 6.85
CA TRP A 492 -28.55 -1.97 7.83
C TRP A 492 -28.18 -1.04 8.97
N ASP A 493 -29.18 -0.51 9.67
CA ASP A 493 -29.01 0.17 10.94
C ASP A 493 -28.69 -0.80 12.09
N ASP A 494 -28.36 -0.26 13.26
CA ASP A 494 -27.93 -1.06 14.40
C ASP A 494 -29.03 -1.98 14.94
N ASP A 495 -30.30 -1.58 14.88
CA ASP A 495 -31.41 -2.40 15.40
C ASP A 495 -31.67 -3.60 14.50
N ARG A 496 -31.65 -3.39 13.18
CA ARG A 496 -31.75 -4.48 12.22
C ARG A 496 -30.49 -5.35 12.22
N CYS A 497 -29.29 -4.81 12.40
CA CYS A 497 -28.08 -5.61 12.62
C CYS A 497 -28.23 -6.53 13.83
N ARG A 498 -28.74 -6.02 14.97
CA ARG A 498 -28.99 -6.85 16.17
C ARG A 498 -29.99 -7.95 15.90
N GLU A 499 -31.06 -7.67 15.15
CA GLU A 499 -32.05 -8.67 14.77
C GLU A 499 -31.44 -9.79 13.92
N ILE A 500 -30.70 -9.44 12.87
CA ILE A 500 -30.00 -10.39 11.99
C ILE A 500 -29.05 -11.27 12.80
N LEU A 501 -28.23 -10.66 13.66
CA LEU A 501 -27.28 -11.38 14.51
C LEU A 501 -27.99 -12.32 15.50
N ARG A 502 -29.14 -11.92 16.08
CA ARG A 502 -29.94 -12.79 16.95
C ARG A 502 -30.51 -14.01 16.20
N HIS A 503 -30.92 -13.85 14.95
CA HIS A 503 -31.33 -14.98 14.12
C HIS A 503 -30.17 -15.95 13.88
N CYS A 504 -28.98 -15.44 13.57
CA CYS A 504 -27.76 -16.24 13.43
C CYS A 504 -27.48 -17.01 14.73
N VAL A 505 -27.48 -16.33 15.87
CA VAL A 505 -27.27 -16.94 17.19
C VAL A 505 -28.29 -18.03 17.50
N ARG A 506 -29.56 -17.85 17.14
CA ARG A 506 -30.59 -18.88 17.33
C ARG A 506 -30.32 -20.14 16.51
N ALA A 507 -29.82 -19.99 15.29
CA ALA A 507 -29.55 -21.11 14.38
C ALA A 507 -28.21 -21.82 14.65
N MET A 508 -27.21 -21.07 15.10
CA MET A 508 -25.86 -21.56 15.37
C MET A 508 -25.82 -22.61 16.50
N PRO A 509 -25.24 -23.80 16.28
CA PRO A 509 -24.81 -24.68 17.37
C PRO A 509 -23.77 -24.02 18.29
N ALA A 510 -23.56 -24.57 19.50
CA ALA A 510 -22.61 -24.02 20.47
C ALA A 510 -21.15 -24.02 19.99
N HIS A 511 -20.78 -24.96 19.10
CA HIS A 511 -19.44 -25.08 18.54
C HIS A 511 -19.21 -24.23 17.29
N ALA A 512 -20.28 -23.62 16.74
CA ALA A 512 -20.20 -22.96 15.44
C ALA A 512 -19.48 -21.61 15.53
N ASP A 513 -18.76 -21.30 14.47
CA ASP A 513 -18.07 -20.03 14.28
C ASP A 513 -18.89 -19.10 13.37
N LEU A 514 -18.89 -17.80 13.65
CA LEU A 514 -19.42 -16.76 12.76
C LEU A 514 -18.26 -15.94 12.20
N LEU A 515 -18.24 -15.77 10.88
CA LEU A 515 -17.33 -14.87 10.18
C LEU A 515 -18.14 -13.71 9.61
N VAL A 516 -17.83 -12.50 10.04
CA VAL A 516 -18.39 -11.26 9.49
C VAL A 516 -17.33 -10.60 8.63
N VAL A 517 -17.60 -10.44 7.33
CA VAL A 517 -16.67 -9.86 6.35
C VAL A 517 -17.16 -8.49 5.94
N GLU A 518 -16.49 -7.44 6.41
CA GLU A 518 -16.92 -6.04 6.28
C GLU A 518 -15.70 -5.11 6.12
N ARG A 519 -15.92 -3.86 5.71
CA ARG A 519 -14.89 -2.81 5.78
C ARG A 519 -14.96 -2.16 7.16
N LEU A 520 -13.80 -1.81 7.71
CA LEU A 520 -13.73 -1.19 9.04
C LEU A 520 -13.25 0.24 8.94
N LEU A 521 -14.01 1.15 9.55
CA LEU A 521 -13.57 2.54 9.68
C LEU A 521 -12.31 2.64 10.55
N PRO A 522 -11.31 3.44 10.15
CA PRO A 522 -10.11 3.68 10.94
C PRO A 522 -10.45 4.44 12.23
N VAL A 523 -9.70 4.17 13.30
CA VAL A 523 -9.90 4.81 14.61
C VAL A 523 -9.06 6.08 14.76
N ASP A 524 -7.95 6.16 14.03
CA ASP A 524 -6.92 7.20 14.11
C ASP A 524 -7.07 8.30 13.03
N GLY A 525 -8.11 8.23 12.21
CA GLY A 525 -8.32 9.17 11.11
C GLY A 525 -7.36 8.98 9.94
N SER A 526 -6.64 7.85 9.88
CA SER A 526 -5.81 7.49 8.72
C SER A 526 -6.64 7.42 7.43
N PRO A 527 -6.06 7.79 6.26
CA PRO A 527 -6.72 7.59 4.99
C PRO A 527 -7.08 6.11 4.80
N SER A 528 -8.35 5.83 4.55
CA SER A 528 -8.83 4.46 4.33
C SER A 528 -9.90 4.45 3.25
N LEU A 529 -9.89 3.41 2.41
CA LEU A 529 -10.98 3.16 1.48
C LEU A 529 -12.31 2.98 2.22
N ALA A 530 -12.30 2.48 3.45
CA ALA A 530 -13.51 2.33 4.26
C ALA A 530 -14.27 3.66 4.44
N THR A 531 -13.55 4.78 4.62
CA THR A 531 -14.17 6.11 4.74
C THR A 531 -14.83 6.57 3.45
N ALA A 532 -14.18 6.34 2.30
CA ALA A 532 -14.78 6.62 1.00
C ALA A 532 -15.99 5.73 0.72
N TRP A 533 -15.94 4.48 1.17
CA TRP A 533 -17.03 3.52 1.07
C TRP A 533 -18.21 3.86 1.97
N ASP A 534 -17.99 4.38 3.16
CA ASP A 534 -19.07 4.86 4.05
C ASP A 534 -19.89 5.97 3.37
N LEU A 535 -19.21 6.91 2.70
CA LEU A 535 -19.88 7.94 1.90
C LEU A 535 -20.67 7.33 0.72
N HIS A 536 -20.11 6.31 0.07
CA HIS A 536 -20.82 5.57 -0.98
C HIS A 536 -22.06 4.85 -0.44
N MET A 537 -22.00 4.26 0.76
CA MET A 537 -23.13 3.60 1.42
C MET A 537 -24.24 4.59 1.75
N LEU A 538 -23.91 5.73 2.37
CA LEU A 538 -24.86 6.82 2.59
C LEU A 538 -25.54 7.27 1.29
N CYS A 539 -24.76 7.40 0.21
CA CYS A 539 -25.26 7.92 -1.05
C CYS A 539 -26.17 6.93 -1.81
N ASN A 540 -25.91 5.62 -1.72
CA ASN A 540 -26.53 4.62 -2.62
C ASN A 540 -27.44 3.59 -1.95
N VAL A 541 -27.30 3.39 -0.63
CA VAL A 541 -27.97 2.30 0.08
C VAL A 541 -28.66 2.78 1.36
N GLY A 542 -28.10 3.80 2.02
CA GLY A 542 -28.54 4.25 3.35
C GLY A 542 -27.89 3.46 4.49
N GLY A 543 -27.02 2.51 4.14
CA GLY A 543 -26.16 1.78 5.07
C GLY A 543 -25.01 2.63 5.62
N ARG A 544 -24.16 2.00 6.45
CA ARG A 544 -22.96 2.61 7.02
C ARG A 544 -21.86 1.58 7.26
N GLU A 545 -20.62 2.01 7.05
CA GLU A 545 -19.46 1.29 7.54
C GLU A 545 -19.27 1.55 9.04
N ARG A 546 -18.65 0.61 9.74
CA ARG A 546 -18.51 0.69 11.20
C ARG A 546 -17.09 0.39 11.65
N ARG A 547 -16.73 0.91 12.81
CA ARG A 547 -15.46 0.59 13.46
C ARG A 547 -15.52 -0.81 14.10
N ALA A 548 -14.34 -1.38 14.36
CA ALA A 548 -14.20 -2.69 14.99
C ALA A 548 -14.88 -2.78 16.37
N ASP A 549 -14.75 -1.72 17.19
CA ASP A 549 -15.36 -1.61 18.51
C ASP A 549 -16.90 -1.54 18.43
N HIS A 550 -17.44 -0.94 17.37
CA HIS A 550 -18.87 -0.92 17.12
C HIS A 550 -19.38 -2.30 16.74
N TYR A 551 -18.72 -3.01 15.81
CA TYR A 551 -19.08 -4.40 15.52
C TYR A 551 -18.98 -5.30 16.75
N ALA A 552 -17.94 -5.13 17.58
CA ALA A 552 -17.80 -5.88 18.83
C ALA A 552 -19.01 -5.67 19.77
N ARG A 553 -19.53 -4.44 19.88
CA ARG A 553 -20.75 -4.14 20.64
C ARG A 553 -21.99 -4.78 20.03
N LEU A 554 -22.19 -4.69 18.71
CA LEU A 554 -23.34 -5.33 18.04
C LEU A 554 -23.34 -6.85 18.23
N LEU A 555 -22.16 -7.48 18.13
CA LEU A 555 -21.98 -8.90 18.41
C LEU A 555 -22.34 -9.23 19.86
N ALA A 556 -21.82 -8.45 20.83
CA ALA A 556 -22.09 -8.64 22.25
C ALA A 556 -23.59 -8.50 22.59
N ASP A 557 -24.27 -7.50 22.02
CA ASP A 557 -25.72 -7.26 22.19
C ASP A 557 -26.58 -8.44 21.69
N ALA A 558 -26.03 -9.25 20.78
CA ALA A 558 -26.69 -10.45 20.25
C ALA A 558 -26.29 -11.75 20.98
N GLY A 559 -25.37 -11.70 21.96
CA GLY A 559 -24.86 -12.87 22.67
C GLY A 559 -23.67 -13.54 21.98
N LEU A 560 -22.92 -12.81 21.15
CA LEU A 560 -21.68 -13.24 20.51
C LEU A 560 -20.47 -12.53 21.12
N GLN A 561 -19.34 -13.21 21.15
CA GLN A 561 -18.04 -12.66 21.53
C GLN A 561 -17.15 -12.58 20.29
N LEU A 562 -16.56 -11.41 20.05
CA LEU A 562 -15.51 -11.25 19.04
C LEU A 562 -14.22 -11.92 19.54
N VAL A 563 -13.74 -12.91 18.78
CA VAL A 563 -12.58 -13.76 19.11
C VAL A 563 -11.33 -13.31 18.37
N GLY A 564 -11.48 -12.75 17.17
CA GLY A 564 -10.35 -12.29 16.38
C GLY A 564 -10.74 -11.41 15.22
N ARG A 565 -9.74 -10.76 14.63
CA ARG A 565 -9.85 -9.93 13.44
C ARG A 565 -8.64 -10.17 12.56
N ARG A 566 -8.85 -10.25 11.23
CA ARG A 566 -7.76 -10.32 10.25
C ARG A 566 -8.03 -9.37 9.08
N PRO A 567 -7.01 -8.66 8.57
CA PRO A 567 -7.15 -7.85 7.37
C PRO A 567 -7.31 -8.73 6.13
N LEU A 568 -7.97 -8.19 5.11
CA LEU A 568 -8.16 -8.75 3.78
C LEU A 568 -7.80 -7.68 2.73
N PRO A 569 -7.54 -8.05 1.47
CA PRO A 569 -7.33 -7.10 0.39
C PRO A 569 -8.46 -6.07 0.28
N LEU A 570 -8.13 -4.90 -0.27
CA LEU A 570 -9.08 -3.79 -0.45
C LEU A 570 -9.67 -3.30 0.88
N ASP A 571 -8.89 -3.14 1.95
CA ASP A 571 -9.31 -2.63 3.28
C ASP A 571 -10.47 -3.39 3.97
N ALA A 572 -10.81 -4.58 3.46
CA ALA A 572 -11.79 -5.43 4.12
C ALA A 572 -11.16 -6.14 5.31
N HIS A 573 -12.01 -6.64 6.20
CA HIS A 573 -11.60 -7.40 7.36
C HIS A 573 -12.56 -8.57 7.55
N VAL A 574 -12.03 -9.66 8.08
CA VAL A 574 -12.85 -10.73 8.66
C VAL A 574 -12.82 -10.60 10.17
N LEU A 575 -14.00 -10.46 10.76
CA LEU A 575 -14.27 -10.52 12.19
C LEU A 575 -14.75 -11.93 12.52
N HIS A 576 -14.04 -12.59 13.42
CA HIS A 576 -14.35 -13.94 13.87
C HIS A 576 -15.05 -13.87 15.23
N ALA A 577 -16.30 -14.37 15.29
CA ALA A 577 -17.12 -14.38 16.50
C ALA A 577 -17.61 -15.78 16.87
N ARG A 578 -17.93 -15.98 18.15
CA ARG A 578 -18.51 -17.21 18.72
C ARG A 578 -19.64 -16.87 19.68
N LYS A 579 -20.51 -17.83 20.01
CA LYS A 579 -21.47 -17.66 21.12
C LYS A 579 -20.73 -17.37 22.43
N ALA A 580 -21.19 -16.36 23.16
CA ALA A 580 -20.64 -16.03 24.47
C ALA A 580 -20.79 -17.23 25.43
N GLY A 581 -19.70 -17.58 26.13
CA GLY A 581 -19.67 -18.73 27.04
C GLY A 581 -19.45 -20.11 26.38
N ALA A 582 -19.22 -20.18 25.07
CA ALA A 582 -18.79 -21.42 24.42
C ALA A 582 -17.34 -21.76 24.84
N PRO A 583 -17.03 -23.04 25.18
CA PRO A 583 -15.67 -23.42 25.55
C PRO A 583 -14.71 -23.14 24.39
N ALA A 584 -13.60 -22.44 24.66
CA ALA A 584 -12.55 -22.23 23.69
C ALA A 584 -12.07 -23.60 23.17
N ALA A 585 -12.06 -23.78 21.84
CA ALA A 585 -11.52 -24.99 21.21
C ALA A 585 -10.09 -25.22 21.71
N THR A 586 -9.93 -26.15 22.63
CA THR A 586 -8.64 -26.58 23.13
C THR A 586 -7.88 -27.15 21.93
N ALA A 587 -6.72 -26.57 21.64
CA ALA A 587 -5.74 -27.18 20.76
C ALA A 587 -5.43 -28.57 21.34
N ARG A 588 -6.08 -29.61 20.78
CA ARG A 588 -5.71 -31.00 21.04
C ARG A 588 -4.32 -31.18 20.45
N ARG A 589 -3.31 -31.01 21.30
CA ARG A 589 -1.98 -31.57 21.07
C ARG A 589 -2.14 -33.08 21.00
N SER A 590 -1.95 -33.65 19.83
CA SER A 590 -1.48 -35.03 19.64
C SER A 590 -0.34 -34.97 18.66
#